data_AF-A0A963J240-F1
#
_entry.id   AF-A0A963J240-F1
#
_cell.length_a   1.000
_cell.length_b   1.000
_cell.length_c   1.000
_cell.angle_alpha   90.00
_cell.angle_beta   90.00
_cell.angle_gamma   90.00
#
_symmetry.space_group_name_H-M   'P 1'
#
loop_
_entity.id
_entity.type
_entity.pdbx_description
1 polymer ?
#
loop_
_entity_poly.entity_id
_entity_poly.type
_entity_poly.pdbx_seq_one_letter_code
_entity_poly.pdbx_strand_id
1 'polypeptide(L)'
;MTAANAPTAGLPVSLEFFPPKTPEGAEKLRAVRQQLYALRPQFCSVTYGAGGSTQQGTFDTVRAILQEGVDAASHFSCIGATRASVREQLATLKAMGVRRLVALRGDLPSG
;
A
#
# COMPACT_ATOMS: atom_id res chain seq x y z
N MET A 1 -33.54 -21.98 19.03
CA MET A 1 -32.13 -21.53 19.00
C MET A 1 -31.57 -21.90 17.64
N THR A 2 -31.53 -20.95 16.70
CA THR A 2 -30.92 -21.14 15.38
C THR A 2 -29.41 -21.13 15.53
N ALA A 3 -28.74 -22.18 15.06
CA ALA A 3 -27.29 -22.24 15.00
C ALA A 3 -26.79 -21.08 14.11
N ALA A 4 -25.87 -20.28 14.65
CA ALA A 4 -25.16 -19.28 13.86
C ALA A 4 -24.33 -20.01 12.80
N ASN A 5 -24.71 -19.84 11.54
CA ASN A 5 -23.97 -20.37 10.40
C ASN A 5 -22.64 -19.61 10.32
N ALA A 6 -21.55 -20.22 10.78
CA ALA A 6 -20.22 -19.62 10.64
C ALA A 6 -19.93 -19.44 9.14
N PRO A 7 -19.56 -18.24 8.66
CA PRO A 7 -19.22 -18.06 7.26
C PRO A 7 -18.05 -18.99 6.94
N THR A 8 -18.17 -19.80 5.90
CA THR A 8 -17.06 -20.57 5.32
C THR A 8 -15.94 -19.58 5.02
N ALA A 9 -14.91 -19.59 5.86
CA ALA A 9 -13.82 -18.65 5.78
C ALA A 9 -13.05 -18.92 4.49
N GLY A 10 -13.27 -18.11 3.45
CA GLY A 10 -12.43 -18.09 2.27
C GLY A 10 -10.97 -17.87 2.68
N LEU A 11 -10.04 -18.41 1.88
CA LEU A 11 -8.60 -18.22 2.12
C LEU A 11 -8.30 -16.72 2.31
N PRO A 12 -7.53 -16.34 3.35
CA PRO A 12 -7.16 -14.95 3.54
C PRO A 12 -6.41 -14.41 2.34
N VAL A 13 -6.78 -13.21 1.88
CA VAL A 13 -6.16 -12.56 0.73
C VAL A 13 -5.60 -11.18 1.10
N SER A 14 -4.57 -10.77 0.38
CA SER A 14 -4.08 -9.39 0.30
C SER A 14 -4.10 -8.94 -1.15
N LEU A 15 -4.18 -7.64 -1.39
CA LEU A 15 -4.20 -7.05 -2.73
C LEU A 15 -3.04 -6.08 -2.90
N GLU A 16 -2.37 -6.12 -4.05
CA GLU A 16 -1.27 -5.21 -4.36
C GLU A 16 -1.67 -4.21 -5.45
N PHE A 17 -1.30 -2.95 -5.24
CA PHE A 17 -1.57 -1.86 -6.19
C PHE A 17 -0.29 -1.11 -6.57
N PHE A 18 -0.31 -0.54 -7.77
CA PHE A 18 0.73 0.36 -8.25
C PHE A 18 0.25 1.81 -8.12
N PRO A 19 1.10 2.74 -7.64
CA PRO A 19 0.72 4.12 -7.50
C PRO A 19 0.48 4.75 -8.89
N PRO A 20 -0.63 5.47 -9.08
CA PRO A 20 -0.94 6.11 -10.34
C PRO A 20 -0.04 7.32 -10.57
N LYS A 21 0.19 7.66 -11.84
CA LYS A 21 1.01 8.82 -12.23
C LYS A 21 0.17 10.06 -12.59
N THR A 22 -1.16 9.92 -12.66
CA THR A 22 -2.08 11.01 -13.03
C THR A 22 -3.28 11.06 -12.09
N PRO A 23 -3.96 12.22 -11.97
CA PRO A 23 -5.19 12.35 -11.18
C PRO A 23 -6.31 11.40 -11.63
N GLU A 24 -6.50 11.23 -12.94
CA GLU A 24 -7.51 10.31 -13.49
C GLU A 24 -7.19 8.86 -13.12
N GLY A 25 -5.91 8.50 -13.11
CA GLY A 25 -5.43 7.22 -12.60
C GLY A 25 -5.71 7.03 -11.12
N ALA A 26 -5.62 8.08 -10.31
CA ALA A 26 -5.94 8.05 -8.88
C ALA A 26 -7.42 7.78 -8.63
N GLU A 27 -8.32 8.45 -9.36
CA GLU A 27 -9.76 8.22 -9.27
C GLU A 27 -10.14 6.82 -9.76
N LYS A 28 -9.56 6.36 -10.88
CA LYS A 28 -9.79 4.99 -11.36
C LYS A 28 -9.32 3.96 -10.34
N LEU A 29 -8.13 4.14 -9.76
CA LEU A 29 -7.60 3.22 -8.75
C LEU A 29 -8.49 3.23 -7.50
N ARG A 30 -8.99 4.39 -7.08
CA ARG A 30 -9.96 4.51 -5.97
C ARG A 30 -11.21 3.67 -6.25
N ALA A 31 -11.82 3.83 -7.42
CA ALA A 31 -13.00 3.05 -7.79
C ALA A 31 -12.74 1.53 -7.77
N VAL A 32 -11.59 1.08 -8.31
CA VAL A 32 -11.19 -0.33 -8.30
C VAL A 32 -11.00 -0.87 -6.87
N ARG A 33 -10.33 -0.11 -5.99
CA ARG A 33 -10.17 -0.51 -4.59
C ARG A 33 -11.51 -0.74 -3.89
N GLN A 34 -12.45 0.20 -4.05
CA GLN A 34 -13.79 0.09 -3.45
C GLN A 34 -14.52 -1.18 -3.91
N GLN A 35 -14.41 -1.56 -5.18
CA GLN A 35 -14.99 -2.81 -5.69
C GLN A 35 -14.30 -4.05 -5.08
N LEU A 36 -12.96 -4.03 -5.00
CA LEU A 36 -12.18 -5.16 -4.50
C LEU A 36 -12.27 -5.36 -2.98
N TYR A 37 -12.65 -4.34 -2.21
CA TYR A 37 -12.87 -4.47 -0.76
C TYR A 37 -13.99 -5.46 -0.41
N ALA A 38 -14.88 -5.83 -1.35
CA ALA A 38 -15.82 -6.92 -1.19
C ALA A 38 -15.14 -8.28 -0.87
N LEU A 39 -13.88 -8.45 -1.27
CA LEU A 39 -13.06 -9.63 -0.94
C LEU A 39 -12.59 -9.65 0.51
N ARG A 40 -12.80 -8.57 1.28
CA ARG A 40 -12.35 -8.40 2.67
C ARG A 40 -10.86 -8.72 2.84
N PRO A 41 -9.96 -8.03 2.11
CA PRO A 41 -8.53 -8.29 2.20
C PRO A 41 -8.00 -8.00 3.61
N GLN A 42 -7.02 -8.78 4.07
CA GLN A 42 -6.36 -8.54 5.36
C GLN A 42 -5.58 -7.22 5.36
N PHE A 43 -5.02 -6.86 4.21
CA PHE A 43 -4.37 -5.57 3.95
C PHE A 43 -4.23 -5.36 2.44
N CYS A 44 -3.92 -4.14 2.06
CA CYS A 44 -3.46 -3.81 0.70
C CYS A 44 -2.01 -3.32 0.72
N SER A 45 -1.17 -3.84 -0.19
CA SER A 45 0.18 -3.32 -0.41
C SER A 45 0.21 -2.32 -1.56
N VAL A 46 1.11 -1.34 -1.46
CA VAL A 46 1.37 -0.40 -2.56
C VAL A 46 2.85 -0.46 -2.93
N THR A 47 3.12 -0.66 -4.22
CA THR A 47 4.49 -0.76 -4.74
C THR A 47 5.25 0.55 -4.61
N TYR A 48 6.58 0.45 -4.63
CA TYR A 48 7.51 1.57 -4.49
C TYR A 48 8.38 1.63 -5.75
N GLY A 49 8.33 2.74 -6.48
CA GLY A 49 9.02 2.88 -7.76
C GLY A 49 10.53 2.74 -7.63
N ALA A 50 11.17 2.18 -8.66
CA ALA A 50 12.62 2.09 -8.75
C ALA A 50 13.27 3.47 -8.57
N GLY A 51 14.36 3.52 -7.79
CA GLY A 51 15.07 4.75 -7.44
C GLY A 51 14.23 5.81 -6.71
N GLY A 52 13.03 5.49 -6.19
CA GLY A 52 12.16 6.45 -5.50
C GLY A 52 11.30 7.32 -6.42
N SER A 53 11.27 7.05 -7.72
CA SER A 53 10.56 7.86 -8.74
C SER A 53 9.05 8.03 -8.49
N THR A 54 8.40 7.12 -7.76
CA THR A 54 6.97 7.19 -7.43
C THR A 54 6.70 7.22 -5.92
N GLN A 55 7.69 7.59 -5.10
CA GLN A 55 7.58 7.59 -3.64
C GLN A 55 6.33 8.33 -3.15
N GLN A 56 6.09 9.54 -3.69
CA GLN A 56 4.95 10.36 -3.29
C GLN A 56 3.62 9.65 -3.59
N GLY A 57 3.47 9.11 -4.81
CA GLY A 57 2.28 8.36 -5.20
C GLY A 57 2.07 7.10 -4.36
N THR A 58 3.14 6.43 -3.93
CA THR A 58 3.06 5.31 -2.99
C THR A 58 2.44 5.77 -1.67
N PHE A 59 2.96 6.85 -1.08
CA PHE A 59 2.51 7.34 0.22
C PHE A 59 1.07 7.86 0.15
N ASP A 60 0.72 8.57 -0.91
CA ASP A 60 -0.64 9.06 -1.11
C ASP A 60 -1.65 7.92 -1.25
N THR A 61 -1.30 6.87 -2.00
CA THR A 61 -2.15 5.68 -2.15
C THR A 61 -2.29 4.93 -0.82
N VAL A 62 -1.19 4.77 -0.06
CA VAL A 62 -1.22 4.16 1.28
C VAL A 62 -2.11 4.97 2.23
N ARG A 63 -2.01 6.30 2.22
CA ARG A 63 -2.84 7.19 3.03
C ARG A 63 -4.32 7.01 2.69
N ALA A 64 -4.65 6.97 1.40
CA ALA A 64 -6.03 6.78 0.95
C ALA A 64 -6.60 5.45 1.44
N ILE A 65 -5.85 4.35 1.31
CA ILE A 65 -6.27 3.02 1.79
C ILE A 65 -6.56 3.04 3.31
N LEU A 66 -5.69 3.66 4.10
CA LEU A 66 -5.88 3.80 5.55
C LEU A 66 -7.11 4.65 5.89
N GLN A 67 -7.33 5.75 5.18
CA GLN A 67 -8.51 6.61 5.34
C GLN A 67 -9.82 5.92 4.89
N GLU A 68 -9.73 4.97 3.97
CA GLU A 68 -10.82 4.10 3.53
C GLU A 68 -11.11 2.97 4.55
N GLY A 69 -10.35 2.88 5.64
CA GLY A 69 -10.57 1.92 6.73
C GLY A 69 -9.95 0.54 6.50
N VAL A 70 -9.06 0.40 5.52
CA VAL A 70 -8.38 -0.86 5.20
C VAL A 70 -6.92 -0.78 5.65
N ASP A 71 -6.40 -1.86 6.24
CA ASP A 71 -5.00 -1.95 6.63
C ASP A 71 -4.09 -1.84 5.40
N ALA A 72 -3.03 -1.03 5.47
CA ALA A 72 -2.10 -0.81 4.37
C ALA A 72 -0.67 -1.25 4.70
N ALA A 73 0.04 -1.75 3.68
CA ALA A 73 1.47 -2.00 3.71
C ALA A 73 2.17 -1.16 2.63
N SER A 74 3.19 -0.39 3.02
CA SER A 74 4.05 0.28 2.03
C SER A 74 5.17 -0.65 1.62
N HIS A 75 5.38 -0.81 0.32
CA HIS A 75 6.70 -1.24 -0.15
C HIS A 75 7.70 -0.13 0.18
N PHE A 76 8.93 -0.53 0.45
CA PHE A 76 9.99 0.40 0.85
C PHE A 76 11.33 -0.12 0.37
N SER A 77 12.01 0.65 -0.48
CA SER A 77 13.34 0.31 -1.00
C SER A 77 14.38 1.36 -0.64
N CYS A 78 15.64 0.92 -0.53
CA CYS A 78 16.73 1.76 -0.01
C CYS A 78 17.83 2.06 -1.04
N ILE A 79 17.77 1.52 -2.26
CA ILE A 79 18.76 1.85 -3.31
C ILE A 79 18.69 3.34 -3.65
N GLY A 80 19.84 4.01 -3.62
CA GLY A 80 19.97 5.44 -3.87
C GLY A 80 19.54 6.36 -2.71
N ALA A 81 19.01 5.80 -1.62
CA ALA A 81 18.59 6.58 -0.45
C ALA A 81 19.73 6.75 0.57
N THR A 82 19.71 7.86 1.31
CA THR A 82 20.60 8.05 2.45
C THR A 82 19.96 7.47 3.71
N ARG A 83 20.77 7.17 4.74
CA ARG A 83 20.23 6.75 6.05
C ARG A 83 19.30 7.81 6.67
N ALA A 84 19.55 9.09 6.41
CA ALA A 84 18.72 10.19 6.89
C ALA A 84 17.36 10.19 6.19
N SER A 85 17.34 10.12 4.86
CA SER A 85 16.08 10.08 4.10
C SER A 85 15.24 8.84 4.42
N VAL A 86 15.87 7.68 4.63
CA VAL A 86 15.16 6.48 5.08
C VAL A 86 14.48 6.71 6.43
N ARG A 87 15.17 7.32 7.41
CA ARG A 87 14.58 7.61 8.73
C ARG A 87 13.39 8.56 8.64
N GLU A 88 13.50 9.60 7.82
CA GLU A 88 12.42 10.57 7.60
C GLU A 88 11.19 9.94 6.96
N GLN A 89 11.39 9.11 5.94
CA GLN A 89 10.32 8.40 5.26
C GLN A 89 9.62 7.39 6.20
N LEU A 90 10.39 6.64 6.99
CA LEU A 90 9.84 5.72 8.00
C LEU A 90 9.05 6.46 9.08
N ALA A 91 9.51 7.64 9.52
CA ALA A 91 8.79 8.48 10.46
C ALA A 91 7.46 8.97 9.86
N THR A 92 7.46 9.37 8.59
CA THR A 92 6.25 9.76 7.85
C THR A 92 5.24 8.62 7.78
N LEU A 93 5.67 7.42 7.35
CA LEU A 93 4.80 6.25 7.27
C LEU A 93 4.23 5.87 8.64
N LYS A 94 5.04 5.92 9.70
CA LYS A 94 4.59 5.67 11.07
C LYS A 94 3.55 6.70 11.52
N ALA A 95 3.78 7.99 11.25
CA ALA A 95 2.84 9.06 11.59
C ALA A 95 1.51 8.95 10.83
N MET A 96 1.52 8.37 9.62
CA MET A 96 0.30 8.07 8.86
C MET A 96 -0.51 6.90 9.45
N GLY A 97 0.05 6.14 10.39
CA GLY A 97 -0.59 4.95 10.96
C GLY A 97 -0.23 3.64 10.25
N VAL A 98 0.79 3.64 9.38
CA VAL A 98 1.28 2.41 8.74
C VAL A 98 1.91 1.50 9.79
N ARG A 99 1.44 0.26 9.85
CA ARG A 99 1.94 -0.77 10.77
C ARG A 99 2.65 -1.93 10.07
N ARG A 100 2.66 -1.93 8.72
CA ARG A 100 3.23 -2.99 7.88
C ARG A 100 4.11 -2.38 6.81
N LEU A 101 5.30 -2.96 6.62
CA LEU A 101 6.23 -2.59 5.57
C LEU A 101 6.68 -3.85 4.84
N VAL A 102 6.82 -3.73 3.52
CA VAL A 102 7.52 -4.71 2.69
C VAL A 102 8.90 -4.11 2.39
N ALA A 103 9.90 -4.53 3.17
CA ALA A 103 11.27 -4.05 3.03
C ALA A 103 11.97 -4.76 1.87
N LEU A 104 12.43 -3.99 0.89
CA LEU A 104 13.03 -4.47 -0.35
C LEU A 104 14.41 -3.85 -0.55
N ARG A 105 15.29 -4.55 -1.28
CA ARG A 105 16.53 -3.94 -1.78
C ARG A 105 16.23 -2.77 -2.71
N GLY A 106 15.29 -3.00 -3.63
CA GLY A 106 15.01 -2.12 -4.78
C GLY A 106 15.73 -2.56 -6.04
N ASP A 107 15.49 -1.80 -7.10
CA ASP A 107 16.13 -1.95 -8.41
C ASP A 107 17.04 -0.76 -8.69
N LEU A 108 18.06 -1.00 -9.51
CA LEU A 108 18.88 0.08 -10.05
C LEU A 108 18.03 0.95 -10.98
N PRO A 109 18.24 2.29 -11.02
CA PRO A 109 17.55 3.13 -11.97
C PRO A 109 17.82 2.64 -13.39
N SER A 110 16.79 2.47 -14.20
CA SER A 110 16.95 2.35 -15.65
C SER A 110 17.41 3.72 -16.15
N GLY A 111 18.64 3.79 -16.68
CA GLY A 111 19.22 4.99 -17.28
C GLY A 111 18.47 5.50 -18.49
#